data_AF-A0AA38LZ58-F1
#
_entry.id   AF-A0AA38LZ58-F1
#
_cell.length_a   1.000
_cell.length_b   1.000
_cell.length_c   1.000
_cell.angle_alpha   90.00
_cell.angle_beta   90.00
_cell.angle_gamma   90.00
#
_symmetry.space_group_name_H-M   'P 1'
#
loop_
_entity.id
_entity.type
_entity.pdbx_description
1 polymer ?
#
loop_
_entity_poly.entity_id
_entity_poly.type
_entity_poly.pdbx_seq_one_letter_code
_entity_poly.pdbx_strand_id
1 'polypeptide(L)'
;MVTLKPRRPADLGLTGLDEIAEFIAVKGPITVAVLPRRLGNLGFGALSMSDSLISSDIEGDYRRRCEEIAAELRHRPHVAEVEVTCTETHMCSYCRLPWEELTAEQATDPRMRIDEHSVEGEPTCCDRAIDEFRTARGIPAEGGAA
;
A
#
# COMPACT_ATOMS: atom_id res chain seq x y z
N MET A 1 19.44 11.24 42.32
CA MET A 1 18.23 10.38 42.43
C MET A 1 17.05 11.23 41.98
N VAL A 2 16.58 11.05 40.73
CA VAL A 2 15.48 11.87 40.18
C VAL A 2 14.18 11.17 40.48
N THR A 3 13.38 11.73 41.38
CA THR A 3 12.07 11.20 41.76
C THR A 3 11.11 11.41 40.59
N LEU A 4 10.81 10.33 39.86
CA LEU A 4 9.78 10.33 38.82
C LEU A 4 8.42 10.52 39.48
N LYS A 5 7.77 11.66 39.22
CA LYS A 5 6.41 11.93 39.65
C LYS A 5 5.46 11.08 38.80
N PRO A 6 4.59 10.24 39.38
CA PRO A 6 3.54 9.56 38.63
C PRO A 6 2.62 10.61 37.99
N ARG A 7 2.43 10.53 36.67
CA ARG A 7 1.43 11.34 35.95
C ARG A 7 0.07 10.67 36.13
N ARG A 8 -0.96 11.45 36.46
CA ARG A 8 -2.34 10.96 36.54
C ARG A 8 -3.01 11.08 35.17
N PRO A 9 -4.04 10.26 34.86
CA PRO A 9 -4.80 10.36 33.60
C PRO A 9 -5.38 11.76 33.33
N ALA A 10 -5.72 12.49 34.39
CA ALA A 10 -6.10 13.89 34.32
C ALA A 10 -5.04 14.81 33.67
N ASP A 11 -3.75 14.47 33.77
CA ASP A 11 -2.65 15.23 33.15
C ASP A 11 -2.62 15.06 31.61
N LEU A 12 -3.39 14.11 31.07
CA LEU A 12 -3.59 13.85 29.63
C LEU A 12 -4.98 14.25 29.15
N GLY A 13 -5.78 14.94 29.98
CA GLY A 13 -7.14 15.38 29.63
C GLY A 13 -8.21 14.30 29.73
N LEU A 14 -7.89 13.14 30.30
CA LEU A 14 -8.84 12.03 30.48
C LEU A 14 -9.40 12.09 31.91
N THR A 15 -10.62 12.61 32.08
CA THR A 15 -11.28 12.75 33.39
C THR A 15 -12.34 11.66 33.60
N GLY A 16 -12.49 11.17 34.83
CA GLY A 16 -13.52 10.18 35.22
C GLY A 16 -13.17 8.70 35.00
N LEU A 17 -11.98 8.39 34.46
CA LEU A 17 -11.54 7.00 34.26
C LEU A 17 -10.81 6.40 35.47
N ASP A 18 -10.39 7.25 36.40
CA ASP A 18 -9.60 6.87 37.59
C ASP A 18 -10.38 5.98 38.58
N GLU A 19 -11.72 5.96 38.50
CA GLU A 19 -12.60 5.16 39.37
C GLU A 19 -12.84 3.74 38.85
N ILE A 20 -12.50 3.46 37.59
CA ILE A 20 -12.85 2.21 36.90
C ILE A 20 -11.65 1.48 36.27
N ALA A 21 -10.47 2.10 36.24
CA ALA A 21 -9.25 1.48 35.71
C ALA A 21 -7.99 2.02 36.40
N GLU A 22 -7.02 1.14 36.62
CA GLU A 22 -5.65 1.55 37.00
C GLU A 22 -4.85 1.88 35.73
N PHE A 23 -4.27 3.09 35.68
CA PHE A 23 -3.48 3.54 34.55
C PHE A 23 -1.99 3.34 34.81
N ILE A 24 -1.39 2.42 34.07
CA ILE A 24 0.06 2.30 33.99
C ILE A 24 0.53 3.21 32.86
N ALA A 25 1.23 4.29 33.21
CA ALA A 25 1.91 5.11 32.21
C ALA A 25 2.94 4.23 31.48
N VAL A 26 2.69 3.93 30.21
CA VAL A 26 3.63 3.16 29.39
C VAL A 26 4.86 4.02 29.21
N LYS A 27 5.99 3.58 29.80
CA LYS A 27 7.29 4.23 29.63
C LYS A 27 7.80 3.87 28.23
N GLY A 28 7.39 4.63 27.22
CA GLY A 28 7.87 4.41 25.86
C GLY A 28 7.07 5.16 24.80
N PRO A 29 7.64 5.31 23.60
CA PRO A 29 6.90 5.81 22.46
C PRO A 29 5.75 4.86 22.11
N ILE A 30 4.62 5.42 21.68
CA ILE A 30 3.51 4.65 21.10
C ILE A 30 3.74 4.61 19.59
N THR A 31 3.70 3.42 19.00
CA THR A 31 3.77 3.25 17.55
C THR A 31 2.38 3.45 16.93
N VAL A 32 2.30 4.28 15.89
CA VAL A 32 1.07 4.55 15.13
C VAL A 32 1.33 4.29 13.65
N ALA A 33 0.51 3.46 13.03
CA ALA A 33 0.53 3.26 11.58
C ALA A 33 -0.24 4.40 10.88
N VAL A 34 0.40 5.07 9.93
CA VAL A 34 -0.21 6.13 9.12
C VAL A 34 -0.22 5.67 7.67
N LEU A 35 -1.42 5.46 7.12
CA LEU A 35 -1.61 5.01 5.75
C LEU A 35 -1.94 6.20 4.84
N PRO A 36 -1.32 6.33 3.66
CA PRO A 36 -1.69 7.36 2.71
C PRO A 36 -3.13 7.17 2.26
N ARG A 37 -3.84 8.26 2.01
CA ARG A 37 -5.14 8.18 1.31
C ARG A 37 -4.90 7.78 -0.14
N ARG A 38 -5.92 7.14 -0.73
CA ARG A 38 -5.90 6.76 -2.14
C ARG A 38 -5.58 7.95 -3.05
N LEU A 39 -4.79 7.72 -4.11
CA LEU A 39 -4.41 8.79 -5.05
C LEU A 39 -5.64 9.44 -5.70
N GLY A 40 -6.63 8.63 -6.09
CA GLY A 40 -7.91 9.08 -6.64
C GLY A 40 -8.94 9.59 -5.64
N ASN A 41 -8.56 9.76 -4.37
CA ASN A 41 -9.38 10.44 -3.37
C ASN A 41 -8.99 11.92 -3.27
N LEU A 42 -9.68 12.76 -4.04
CA LEU A 42 -9.40 14.20 -4.16
C LEU A 42 -10.03 15.07 -3.04
N GLY A 43 -10.66 14.46 -2.03
CA GLY A 43 -11.23 15.18 -0.88
C GLY A 43 -12.50 16.01 -1.19
N PHE A 44 -13.14 16.51 -0.12
CA PHE A 44 -14.30 17.43 -0.11
C PHE A 44 -15.36 17.22 -1.22
N GLY A 45 -16.00 16.05 -1.22
CA GLY A 45 -17.19 15.81 -2.06
C GLY A 45 -16.92 15.64 -3.56
N ALA A 46 -15.66 15.59 -4.00
CA ALA A 46 -15.29 15.28 -5.37
C ALA A 46 -15.17 13.75 -5.59
N LEU A 47 -15.52 13.34 -6.80
CA LEU A 47 -15.56 11.97 -7.32
C LEU A 47 -14.34 11.14 -6.89
N SER A 48 -14.57 9.96 -6.32
CA SER A 48 -13.52 8.95 -6.14
C SER A 48 -13.25 8.31 -7.50
N MET A 49 -12.04 8.48 -8.02
CA MET A 49 -11.61 7.85 -9.27
C MET A 49 -10.68 6.68 -8.97
N SER A 50 -10.55 5.75 -9.93
CA SER A 50 -9.49 4.73 -9.87
C SER A 50 -8.13 5.41 -9.91
N ASP A 51 -7.15 4.87 -9.17
CA ASP A 51 -5.79 5.42 -9.13
C ASP A 51 -5.12 5.35 -10.52
N SER A 52 -5.51 4.36 -11.34
CA SER A 52 -5.08 4.20 -12.74
C SER A 52 -5.56 5.32 -13.68
N LEU A 53 -6.57 6.10 -13.29
CA LEU A 53 -7.00 7.28 -14.03
C LEU A 53 -6.26 8.55 -13.60
N ILE A 54 -5.51 8.49 -12.49
CA ILE A 54 -4.84 9.62 -11.85
C ILE A 54 -3.33 9.58 -12.09
N SER A 55 -2.75 8.37 -12.13
CA SER A 55 -1.32 8.19 -12.34
C SER A 55 -1.02 6.96 -13.18
N SER A 56 0.00 7.09 -14.03
CA SER A 56 0.65 5.99 -14.74
C SER A 56 1.76 5.31 -13.92
N ASP A 57 2.18 5.91 -12.80
CA ASP A 57 3.18 5.38 -11.86
C ASP A 57 2.62 5.42 -10.43
N ILE A 58 1.64 4.54 -10.18
CA ILE A 58 0.90 4.47 -8.92
C ILE A 58 1.85 4.20 -7.75
N GLU A 59 2.81 3.28 -7.92
CA GLU A 59 3.75 2.90 -6.87
C GLU A 59 4.70 4.05 -6.51
N GLY A 60 5.28 4.72 -7.50
CA GLY A 60 6.14 5.88 -7.30
C GLY A 60 5.42 7.04 -6.60
N ASP A 61 4.16 7.27 -6.94
CA ASP A 61 3.35 8.32 -6.34
C ASP A 61 2.91 8.00 -4.90
N TYR A 62 2.53 6.76 -4.60
CA TYR A 62 2.29 6.35 -3.22
C TYR A 62 3.55 6.41 -2.36
N ARG A 63 4.70 5.99 -2.89
CA ARG A 63 6.00 6.11 -2.19
C ARG A 63 6.30 7.57 -1.87
N ARG A 64 6.16 8.47 -2.84
CA ARG A 64 6.36 9.91 -2.64
C ARG A 64 5.42 10.47 -1.59
N ARG A 65 4.15 10.08 -1.61
CA ARG A 65 3.16 10.50 -0.61
C ARG A 65 3.51 10.00 0.80
N CYS A 66 4.00 8.77 0.93
CA CYS A 66 4.49 8.25 2.22
C CYS A 66 5.68 9.06 2.74
N GLU A 67 6.62 9.44 1.88
CA GLU A 67 7.77 10.28 2.25
C GLU A 67 7.34 11.70 2.66
N GLU A 68 6.38 12.30 1.95
CA GLU A 68 5.82 13.61 2.31
C GLU A 68 5.14 13.58 3.69
N ILE A 69 4.32 12.56 3.95
CA ILE A 69 3.69 12.34 5.26
C ILE A 69 4.76 12.14 6.34
N ALA A 70 5.79 11.35 6.05
CA ALA A 70 6.88 11.10 6.98
C ALA A 70 7.66 12.36 7.32
N ALA A 71 7.95 13.21 6.32
CA ALA A 71 8.60 14.51 6.53
C ALA A 71 7.77 15.41 7.45
N GLU A 72 6.47 15.52 7.22
CA GLU A 72 5.54 16.30 8.07
C GLU A 72 5.47 15.77 9.50
N LEU A 73 5.50 14.45 9.69
CA LEU A 73 5.50 13.83 11.02
C LEU A 73 6.82 14.05 11.76
N ARG A 74 7.97 13.99 11.08
CA ARG A 74 9.30 14.25 11.68
C ARG A 74 9.40 15.66 12.28
N HIS A 75 8.65 16.63 11.78
CA HIS A 75 8.62 17.99 12.33
C HIS A 75 7.76 18.13 13.60
N ARG A 76 7.03 17.10 14.02
CA ARG A 76 6.14 17.18 15.19
C ARG A 76 6.93 16.94 16.48
N PRO A 77 6.76 17.79 17.51
CA PRO A 77 7.56 17.73 18.74
C PRO A 77 7.34 16.46 19.59
N HIS A 78 6.27 15.72 19.34
CA HIS A 78 5.92 14.49 20.05
C HIS A 78 6.30 13.21 19.28
N VAL A 79 6.87 13.34 18.09
CA VAL A 79 7.31 12.21 17.27
C VAL A 79 8.77 11.91 17.60
N ALA A 80 9.04 10.70 18.08
CA ALA A 80 10.39 10.26 18.41
C ALA A 80 11.13 9.71 17.19
N GLU A 81 10.44 8.96 16.34
CA GLU A 81 10.99 8.28 15.17
C GLU A 81 9.89 8.11 14.11
N VAL A 82 10.28 8.07 12.83
CA VAL A 82 9.40 7.79 11.70
C VAL A 82 10.10 6.86 10.74
N GLU A 83 9.46 5.72 10.46
CA GLU A 83 9.87 4.74 9.46
C GLU A 83 8.82 4.70 8.34
N VAL A 84 9.28 4.63 7.08
CA VAL A 84 8.41 4.40 5.92
C VAL A 84 8.55 2.95 5.51
N THR A 85 7.46 2.19 5.64
CA THR A 85 7.39 0.80 5.20
C THR A 85 6.40 0.68 4.04
N CYS A 86 6.90 0.37 2.84
CA CYS A 86 6.04 0.03 1.69
C CYS A 86 5.76 -1.47 1.73
N THR A 87 4.51 -1.84 2.05
CA THR A 87 4.11 -3.26 2.20
C THR A 87 3.25 -3.77 1.05
N GLU A 88 2.85 -2.91 0.10
CA GLU A 88 2.15 -3.35 -1.10
C GLU A 88 3.14 -3.96 -2.08
N THR A 89 3.52 -5.21 -1.81
CA THR A 89 3.77 -6.15 -2.90
C THR A 89 2.39 -6.40 -3.51
N HIS A 90 2.14 -5.98 -4.75
CA HIS A 90 0.96 -6.48 -5.46
C HIS A 90 1.12 -7.99 -5.50
N MET A 91 0.26 -8.74 -4.81
CA MET A 91 0.33 -10.19 -4.75
C MET A 91 -0.79 -10.77 -5.58
N CYS A 92 -0.49 -11.79 -6.37
CA CYS A 92 -1.51 -12.54 -7.07
C CYS A 92 -2.50 -13.16 -6.08
N SER A 93 -3.80 -12.93 -6.28
CA SER A 93 -4.87 -13.52 -5.47
C SER A 93 -4.90 -15.05 -5.56
N TYR A 94 -4.34 -15.62 -6.64
CA TYR A 94 -4.29 -17.05 -6.91
C TYR A 94 -3.05 -17.72 -6.34
N CYS A 95 -1.86 -17.35 -6.81
CA CYS A 95 -0.62 -18.04 -6.43
C CYS A 95 0.07 -17.44 -5.20
N ARG A 96 -0.40 -16.28 -4.70
CA ARG A 96 0.22 -15.57 -3.56
C ARG A 96 1.71 -15.29 -3.77
N LEU A 97 2.15 -15.18 -5.01
CA LEU A 97 3.46 -14.65 -5.38
C LEU A 97 3.32 -13.17 -5.76
N PRO A 98 4.44 -12.42 -5.82
CA PRO A 98 4.44 -11.08 -6.40
C PRO A 98 3.79 -11.08 -7.78
N TRP A 99 2.98 -10.06 -8.02
CA TRP A 99 2.31 -9.82 -9.28
C TRP A 99 3.33 -9.28 -10.27
N GLU A 100 3.50 -10.00 -11.36
CA GLU A 100 4.43 -9.71 -12.44
C GLU A 100 3.61 -9.64 -13.73
N GLU A 101 3.88 -8.65 -14.57
CA GLU A 101 3.22 -8.45 -15.86
C GLU A 101 4.26 -8.18 -16.97
N LEU A 102 3.95 -8.57 -18.21
CA LEU A 102 4.75 -8.24 -19.37
C LEU A 102 4.67 -6.74 -19.68
N THR A 103 5.83 -6.09 -19.81
CA THR A 103 5.91 -4.76 -20.40
C THR A 103 5.70 -4.81 -21.92
N ALA A 104 5.44 -3.66 -22.56
CA ALA A 104 5.32 -3.58 -24.02
C ALA A 104 6.55 -4.15 -24.77
N GLU A 105 7.75 -3.94 -24.23
CA GLU A 105 8.99 -4.47 -24.81
C GLU A 105 9.06 -6.00 -24.64
N GLN A 106 8.69 -6.52 -23.47
CA GLN A 106 8.70 -7.96 -23.21
C GLN A 106 7.63 -8.71 -24.00
N ALA A 107 6.46 -8.11 -24.21
CA ALA A 107 5.40 -8.69 -25.02
C ALA A 107 5.78 -8.85 -26.50
N THR A 108 6.70 -8.01 -27.00
CA THR A 108 7.20 -8.08 -28.37
C THR A 108 8.49 -8.89 -28.53
N ASP A 109 9.22 -9.14 -27.44
CA ASP A 109 10.42 -10.00 -27.45
C ASP A 109 10.02 -11.50 -27.50
N PRO A 110 10.39 -12.24 -28.57
CA PRO A 110 10.09 -13.66 -28.68
C PRO A 110 10.67 -14.54 -27.57
N ARG A 111 11.64 -14.03 -26.79
CA ARG A 111 12.25 -14.76 -25.67
C ARG A 111 11.52 -14.57 -24.34
N MET A 112 10.69 -13.53 -24.25
CA MET A 112 10.03 -13.12 -23.00
C MET A 112 8.51 -13.29 -23.08
N ARG A 113 7.92 -13.22 -24.27
CA ARG A 113 6.49 -13.47 -24.49
C ARG A 113 6.11 -14.92 -24.13
N ILE A 114 4.91 -15.11 -23.60
CA ILE A 114 4.35 -16.44 -23.28
C ILE A 114 4.07 -17.18 -24.59
N ASP A 115 3.37 -16.52 -25.52
CA ASP A 115 3.12 -17.01 -26.87
C ASP A 115 2.97 -15.85 -27.87
N GLU A 116 2.51 -16.17 -29.09
CA GLU A 116 2.32 -15.17 -30.15
C GLU A 116 1.17 -14.18 -29.89
N HIS A 117 0.32 -14.47 -28.90
CA HIS A 117 -0.81 -13.63 -28.52
C HIS A 117 -0.53 -12.76 -27.29
N SER A 118 0.69 -12.82 -26.74
CA SER A 118 1.05 -12.01 -25.58
C SER A 118 0.94 -10.52 -25.84
N VAL A 119 0.49 -9.80 -24.80
CA VAL A 119 0.27 -8.35 -24.83
C VAL A 119 0.82 -7.68 -23.58
N GLU A 120 1.02 -6.37 -23.66
CA GLU A 120 1.36 -5.55 -22.50
C GLU A 120 0.32 -5.67 -21.38
N GLY A 121 0.82 -5.80 -20.15
CA GLY A 121 0.03 -5.97 -18.93
C GLY A 121 -0.43 -7.40 -18.68
N GLU A 122 -0.02 -8.36 -19.51
CA GLU A 122 -0.36 -9.77 -19.29
C GLU A 122 0.41 -10.32 -18.08
N PRO A 123 -0.27 -10.90 -17.07
CA PRO A 123 0.39 -11.40 -15.89
C PRO A 123 1.26 -12.63 -16.19
N THR A 124 2.38 -12.81 -15.50
CA THR A 124 3.31 -13.94 -15.68
C THR A 124 3.43 -14.83 -14.44
N CYS A 125 2.77 -14.45 -13.34
CA CYS A 125 2.95 -15.08 -12.03
C CYS A 125 2.29 -16.47 -11.88
N CYS A 126 1.25 -16.78 -12.67
CA CYS A 126 0.64 -18.13 -12.78
C CYS A 126 -0.38 -18.21 -13.91
N ASP A 127 -0.60 -19.42 -14.42
CA ASP A 127 -1.55 -19.74 -15.50
C ASP A 127 -2.97 -19.24 -15.21
N ARG A 128 -3.41 -19.31 -13.95
CA ARG A 128 -4.76 -18.87 -13.57
C ARG A 128 -4.96 -17.37 -13.72
N ALA A 129 -3.92 -16.58 -13.45
CA ALA A 129 -3.97 -15.13 -13.67
C ALA A 129 -3.93 -14.80 -15.18
N ILE A 130 -3.13 -15.55 -15.95
CA ILE A 130 -3.05 -15.46 -17.40
C ILE A 130 -4.42 -15.74 -18.03
N ASP A 131 -5.05 -16.86 -17.66
CA ASP A 131 -6.34 -17.29 -18.19
C ASP A 131 -7.45 -16.27 -17.92
N GLU A 132 -7.52 -15.73 -16.70
CA GLU A 132 -8.52 -14.72 -16.35
C GLU A 132 -8.31 -13.44 -17.17
N PHE A 133 -7.07 -12.97 -17.27
CA PHE A 133 -6.72 -11.80 -18.06
C PHE A 133 -7.06 -11.99 -19.54
N ARG A 134 -6.67 -13.13 -20.12
CA ARG A 134 -6.94 -13.47 -21.53
C ARG A 134 -8.43 -13.60 -21.80
N THR A 135 -9.16 -14.29 -20.93
CA THR A 135 -10.62 -14.41 -21.02
C THR A 135 -11.31 -13.05 -20.99
N ALA A 136 -10.89 -12.16 -20.08
CA ALA A 136 -11.47 -10.83 -19.96
C ALA A 136 -11.19 -9.94 -21.19
N ARG A 137 -10.07 -10.17 -21.89
CA ARG A 137 -9.67 -9.41 -23.09
C ARG A 137 -9.98 -10.10 -24.42
N GLY A 138 -10.58 -11.29 -24.40
CA GLY A 138 -10.86 -12.06 -25.60
C GLY A 138 -9.60 -12.54 -26.34
N ILE A 139 -8.50 -12.73 -25.60
CA ILE A 139 -7.24 -13.26 -26.12
C ILE A 139 -7.30 -14.80 -26.05
N PRO A 140 -6.83 -15.54 -27.07
CA PRO A 140 -6.77 -17.00 -27.02
C PRO A 140 -5.99 -17.49 -25.81
N ALA A 141 -6.46 -18.57 -25.16
CA ALA A 141 -5.73 -19.21 -24.06
C ALA A 141 -4.34 -19.70 -24.53
N GLU A 142 -3.42 -19.86 -23.58
CA GLU A 142 -2.05 -20.29 -23.88
C GLU A 142 -2.04 -21.61 -24.67
N GLY A 143 -1.37 -21.60 -25.84
CA GLY A 143 -1.30 -22.76 -26.74
C GLY A 143 -2.62 -23.11 -27.45
N GLY A 144 -3.65 -22.29 -27.32
CA GLY A 144 -4.89 -22.41 -28.09
C GLY A 144 -4.65 -22.02 -29.53
N ALA A 145 -4.71 -23.00 -30.44
CA ALA A 145 -4.75 -22.71 -31.87
C ALA A 145 -6.00 -21.88 -32.20
N ALA A 146 -5.80 -20.78 -32.93
CA ALA A 146 -6.84 -19.90 -33.45
C ALA A 146 -7.86 -20.63 -34.33
#